data_AF-A0A4V3F8H7-F1
#
_entry.id   AF-A0A4V3F8H7-F1
#
_cell.length_a   1.000
_cell.length_b   1.000
_cell.length_c   1.000
_cell.angle_alpha   90.00
_cell.angle_beta   90.00
_cell.angle_gamma   90.00
#
_symmetry.space_group_name_H-M   'P 1'
#
loop_
_entity.id
_entity.type
_entity.pdbx_description
1 polymer ?
#
loop_
_entity_poly.entity_id
_entity_poly.type
_entity_poly.pdbx_seq_one_letter_code
_entity_poly.pdbx_strand_id
1 'polypeptide(L)'
;MLCKEVIGNIESYPIGNKTVDTLHLEWFEMTKRIMRKRTEHGREVAVKFLKEGQRLHQGDILLEDETSVVVVDVLPCDSIQVTPRNIVEMGTVCYEIGNKHLPIFIQEEKVLVPYEKPLERLLEATGYIVEKRHCKLLNMLKANVGHSHARDTPSLFSRILDLTTKQ
;
A
#
# COMPACT_ATOMS: atom_id res chain seq x y z
N MET A 1 10.63 -18.86 -8.89
CA MET A 1 9.82 -18.52 -10.08
C MET A 1 9.69 -17.01 -10.21
N LEU A 2 9.49 -16.46 -11.42
CA LEU A 2 9.49 -15.01 -11.67
C LEU A 2 8.05 -14.48 -11.88
N CYS A 3 7.61 -13.58 -11.01
CA CYS A 3 6.35 -12.85 -11.10
C CYS A 3 6.61 -11.45 -11.70
N LYS A 4 6.00 -11.15 -12.85
CA LYS A 4 6.13 -9.86 -13.55
C LYS A 4 4.89 -8.96 -13.41
N GLU A 5 3.76 -9.53 -13.01
CA GLU A 5 2.49 -8.87 -12.82
C GLU A 5 1.62 -9.68 -11.84
N VAL A 6 0.61 -9.03 -11.27
CA VAL A 6 -0.38 -9.67 -10.38
C VAL A 6 -1.45 -10.33 -11.26
N ILE A 7 -1.80 -11.58 -10.97
CA ILE A 7 -2.79 -12.37 -11.73
C ILE A 7 -4.22 -11.89 -11.42
N GLY A 8 -4.47 -11.60 -10.14
CA GLY A 8 -5.75 -11.18 -9.62
C GLY A 8 -5.67 -11.01 -8.11
N ASN A 9 -6.82 -10.90 -7.45
CA ASN A 9 -6.90 -10.85 -6.00
C ASN A 9 -7.79 -12.00 -5.49
N ILE A 10 -7.38 -12.66 -4.40
CA ILE A 10 -8.05 -13.83 -3.83
C ILE A 10 -9.54 -13.62 -3.50
N GLU A 11 -9.96 -12.37 -3.26
CA GLU A 11 -11.37 -12.03 -2.99
C GLU A 11 -12.26 -12.10 -4.24
N SER A 12 -11.66 -12.00 -5.44
CA SER A 12 -12.39 -11.86 -6.71
C SER A 12 -11.98 -12.88 -7.77
N TYR A 13 -10.79 -13.45 -7.65
CA TYR A 13 -10.25 -14.41 -8.59
C TYR A 13 -10.60 -15.85 -8.15
N PRO A 14 -11.30 -16.63 -8.98
CA PRO A 14 -11.70 -17.98 -8.61
C PRO A 14 -10.50 -18.94 -8.64
N ILE A 15 -10.09 -19.42 -7.47
CA ILE A 15 -8.98 -20.39 -7.34
C ILE A 15 -9.42 -21.86 -7.34
N GLY A 16 -10.74 -22.12 -7.31
CA GLY A 16 -11.30 -23.47 -7.25
C GLY A 16 -10.85 -24.25 -6.02
N ASN A 17 -10.36 -25.47 -6.21
CA ASN A 17 -9.87 -26.36 -5.15
C ASN A 17 -8.35 -26.24 -4.92
N LYS A 18 -7.69 -25.22 -5.49
CA LYS A 18 -6.25 -25.03 -5.33
C LYS A 18 -5.91 -24.65 -3.90
N THR A 19 -4.75 -25.12 -3.43
CA THR A 19 -4.23 -24.74 -2.12
C THR A 19 -3.62 -23.34 -2.16
N VAL A 20 -3.70 -22.62 -1.04
CA VAL A 20 -3.10 -21.29 -0.90
C VAL A 20 -1.73 -21.45 -0.22
N ASP A 21 -0.68 -20.96 -0.87
CA ASP A 21 0.67 -20.83 -0.33
C ASP A 21 0.97 -19.35 -0.09
N THR A 22 1.15 -18.97 1.18
CA THR A 22 1.17 -17.55 1.56
C THR A 22 2.56 -16.94 1.41
N LEU A 23 2.64 -15.76 0.79
CA LEU A 23 3.82 -14.92 0.79
C LEU A 23 3.65 -13.76 1.76
N HIS A 24 4.20 -13.90 2.97
CA HIS A 24 4.16 -12.85 3.98
C HIS A 24 5.07 -11.68 3.63
N LEU A 25 4.54 -10.46 3.63
CA LEU A 25 5.25 -9.23 3.32
C LEU A 25 5.09 -8.21 4.43
N GLU A 26 6.17 -7.48 4.72
CA GLU A 26 6.06 -6.27 5.52
C GLU A 26 5.40 -5.14 4.70
N TRP A 27 4.77 -4.17 5.37
CA TRP A 27 4.11 -3.05 4.70
C TRP A 27 5.05 -2.29 3.75
N PHE A 28 6.33 -2.13 4.11
CA PHE A 28 7.33 -1.44 3.30
C PHE A 28 7.77 -2.25 2.07
N GLU A 29 7.53 -3.56 2.06
CA GLU A 29 7.84 -4.44 0.94
C GLU A 29 6.80 -4.35 -0.17
N MET A 30 5.57 -3.95 0.15
CA MET A 30 4.47 -3.84 -0.83
C MET A 30 4.77 -2.89 -1.99
N THR A 31 5.69 -1.94 -1.80
CA THR A 31 6.10 -0.99 -2.84
C THR A 31 7.35 -1.38 -3.61
N LYS A 32 8.02 -2.47 -3.22
CA LYS A 32 9.24 -2.93 -3.89
C LYS A 32 8.89 -3.49 -5.26
N ARG A 33 9.55 -2.93 -6.29
CA ARG A 33 9.44 -3.43 -7.67
C ARG A 33 10.22 -4.72 -7.90
N ILE A 34 11.30 -4.91 -7.14
CA ILE A 34 12.19 -6.06 -7.26
C ILE A 34 12.38 -6.64 -5.86
N MET A 35 12.05 -7.91 -5.71
CA MET A 35 12.16 -8.62 -4.43
C MET A 35 12.31 -10.12 -4.67
N ARG A 36 13.00 -10.81 -3.77
CA ARG A 36 13.04 -12.27 -3.73
C ARG A 36 12.76 -12.74 -2.31
N LYS A 37 11.77 -13.60 -2.16
CA LYS A 37 11.33 -14.09 -0.84
C LYS A 37 10.80 -15.52 -0.97
N ARG A 38 10.68 -16.21 0.16
CA ARG A 38 10.09 -17.55 0.23
C ARG A 38 8.69 -17.45 0.81
N THR A 39 7.79 -18.26 0.26
CA THR A 39 6.46 -18.49 0.84
C THR A 39 6.55 -19.32 2.11
N GLU A 40 5.42 -19.47 2.79
CA GLU A 40 5.26 -20.31 3.98
C GLU A 40 5.69 -21.77 3.72
N HIS A 41 5.39 -22.33 2.54
CA HIS A 41 5.85 -23.67 2.15
C HIS A 41 7.27 -23.70 1.55
N GLY A 42 8.04 -22.61 1.65
CA GLY A 42 9.44 -22.54 1.23
C GLY A 42 9.66 -22.33 -0.26
N ARG A 43 8.60 -22.14 -1.05
CA ARG A 43 8.66 -21.86 -2.50
C ARG A 43 9.31 -20.49 -2.73
N GLU A 44 10.28 -20.43 -3.62
CA GLU A 44 10.95 -19.16 -3.94
C GLU A 44 10.18 -18.33 -4.98
N VAL A 45 9.84 -17.11 -4.60
CA VAL A 45 9.14 -16.12 -5.42
C VAL A 45 10.06 -14.94 -5.68
N ALA A 46 10.29 -14.63 -6.95
CA ALA A 46 10.99 -13.43 -7.38
C ALA A 46 9.99 -12.48 -8.03
N VAL A 47 9.76 -11.31 -7.44
CA VAL A 47 8.91 -10.24 -8.00
C VAL A 47 9.80 -9.30 -8.81
N LYS A 48 9.39 -8.98 -10.04
CA LYS A 48 10.04 -7.99 -10.91
C LYS A 48 9.01 -7.23 -11.74
N PHE A 49 8.52 -6.13 -11.20
CA PHE A 49 7.57 -5.23 -11.84
C PHE A 49 8.25 -4.23 -12.78
N LEU A 50 7.95 -4.36 -14.07
CA LEU A 50 8.55 -3.54 -15.13
C LEU A 50 7.87 -2.18 -15.29
N LYS A 51 6.57 -2.08 -14.96
CA LYS A 51 5.81 -0.84 -15.02
C LYS A 51 6.01 -0.02 -13.74
N GLU A 52 6.03 1.29 -13.86
CA GLU A 52 6.00 2.18 -12.71
C GLU A 52 4.63 2.15 -12.02
N GLY A 53 4.63 2.36 -10.71
CA GLY A 53 3.40 2.49 -9.92
C GLY A 53 2.70 1.17 -9.55
N GLN A 54 3.18 0.01 -10.03
CA GLN A 54 2.73 -1.29 -9.53
C GLN A 54 3.17 -1.50 -8.08
N ARG A 55 2.21 -1.87 -7.24
CA ARG A 55 2.38 -2.22 -5.83
C ARG A 55 1.61 -3.50 -5.56
N LEU A 56 2.06 -4.24 -4.56
CA LEU A 56 1.34 -5.38 -4.02
C LEU A 56 0.31 -4.91 -3.00
N HIS A 57 -0.80 -5.61 -2.93
CA HIS A 57 -1.86 -5.42 -1.97
C HIS A 57 -2.16 -6.73 -1.25
N GLN A 58 -2.85 -6.64 -0.12
CA GLN A 58 -3.36 -7.82 0.58
C GLN A 58 -4.19 -8.67 -0.38
N GLY A 59 -3.91 -9.98 -0.41
CA GLY A 59 -4.66 -10.94 -1.22
C GLY A 59 -4.24 -11.01 -2.69
N ASP A 60 -3.26 -10.23 -3.14
CA ASP A 60 -2.78 -10.31 -4.52
C ASP A 60 -2.21 -11.70 -4.83
N ILE A 61 -2.64 -12.28 -5.96
CA ILE A 61 -2.17 -13.57 -6.46
C ILE A 61 -0.97 -13.33 -7.37
N LEU A 62 0.18 -13.90 -7.02
CA LEU A 62 1.44 -13.69 -7.75
C LEU A 62 1.79 -14.81 -8.71
N LEU A 63 1.45 -16.04 -8.33
CA LEU A 63 1.72 -17.24 -9.09
C LEU A 63 0.54 -18.18 -8.93
N GLU A 64 0.29 -18.96 -9.96
CA GLU A 64 -0.73 -19.99 -9.98
C GLU A 64 -0.18 -21.17 -10.78
N ASP A 65 -0.37 -22.37 -10.25
CA ASP A 65 -0.15 -23.62 -10.96
C ASP A 65 -1.41 -24.50 -10.93
N GLU A 66 -1.29 -25.77 -11.31
CA GLU A 66 -2.42 -26.70 -11.37
C GLU A 66 -3.01 -26.97 -9.99
N THR A 67 -2.20 -26.91 -8.93
CA THR A 67 -2.57 -27.39 -7.58
C THR A 67 -2.61 -26.29 -6.53
N SER A 68 -1.92 -25.16 -6.76
CA SER A 68 -1.72 -24.13 -5.76
C SER A 68 -1.67 -22.72 -6.36
N VAL A 69 -1.92 -21.72 -5.50
CA VAL A 69 -1.75 -20.30 -5.77
C VAL A 69 -0.84 -19.68 -4.71
N VAL A 70 -0.02 -18.72 -5.11
CA VAL A 70 0.77 -17.91 -4.18
C VAL A 70 0.07 -16.59 -3.93
N VAL A 71 -0.32 -16.33 -2.69
CA VAL A 71 -1.11 -15.16 -2.28
C VAL A 71 -0.31 -14.26 -1.35
N VAL A 72 -0.35 -12.96 -1.59
CA VAL A 72 0.26 -11.95 -0.72
C VAL A 72 -0.53 -11.82 0.58
N ASP A 73 0.18 -11.87 1.70
CA ASP A 73 -0.35 -11.53 3.01
C ASP A 73 0.53 -10.47 3.68
N VAL A 74 -0.07 -9.34 4.05
CA VAL A 74 0.65 -8.26 4.73
C VAL A 74 0.71 -8.57 6.22
N LEU A 75 1.91 -8.58 6.78
CA LEU A 75 2.10 -8.79 8.22
C LEU A 75 1.61 -7.58 9.02
N PRO A 76 0.98 -7.80 10.18
CA PRO A 76 0.65 -6.72 11.10
C PRO A 76 1.92 -6.14 11.71
N CYS A 77 1.90 -4.84 12.01
CA CYS A 77 2.96 -4.17 12.73
C CYS A 77 2.39 -3.21 13.78
N ASP A 78 3.25 -2.76 14.69
CA ASP A 78 2.89 -1.66 15.57
C ASP A 78 2.68 -0.38 14.74
N SER A 79 1.57 0.28 15.00
CA SER A 79 1.12 1.48 14.32
C SER A 79 0.58 2.50 15.31
N ILE A 80 0.65 3.77 14.92
CA ILE A 80 -0.10 4.86 15.53
C ILE A 80 -1.33 5.08 14.68
N GLN A 81 -2.51 5.09 15.29
CA GLN A 81 -3.78 5.43 14.65
C GLN A 81 -4.26 6.78 15.19
N VAL A 82 -4.48 7.72 14.30
CA VAL A 82 -5.17 8.98 14.61
C VAL A 82 -6.60 8.86 14.14
N THR A 83 -7.56 9.18 15.01
CA THR A 83 -8.99 9.28 14.67
C THR A 83 -9.35 10.76 14.51
N PRO A 84 -9.43 11.30 13.29
CA PRO A 84 -9.76 12.70 13.08
C PRO A 84 -11.23 12.94 13.43
N ARG A 85 -11.52 14.09 14.06
CA ARG A 85 -12.88 14.51 14.45
C ARG A 85 -13.68 15.04 13.27
N ASN A 86 -12.99 15.50 12.22
CA ASN A 86 -13.60 16.04 11.00
C ASN A 86 -12.60 16.04 9.84
N ILE A 87 -13.07 16.39 8.65
CA ILE A 87 -12.26 16.39 7.42
C ILE A 87 -11.12 17.43 7.44
N VAL A 88 -11.30 18.54 8.15
CA VAL A 88 -10.24 19.56 8.28
C VAL A 88 -9.09 18.97 9.07
N GLU A 89 -9.39 18.32 10.20
CA GLU A 89 -8.38 17.64 11.02
C GLU A 89 -7.69 16.49 10.30
N MET A 90 -8.44 15.71 9.51
CA MET A 90 -7.88 14.67 8.63
C MET A 90 -6.84 15.26 7.67
N GLY A 91 -7.15 16.38 7.02
CA GLY A 91 -6.23 17.08 6.14
C GLY A 91 -5.00 17.62 6.88
N THR A 92 -5.20 18.24 8.05
CA THR A 92 -4.12 18.80 8.87
C THR A 92 -3.15 17.70 9.33
N VAL A 93 -3.65 16.60 9.90
CA VAL A 93 -2.77 15.52 10.39
C VAL A 93 -2.03 14.83 9.23
N CYS A 94 -2.69 14.62 8.09
CA CYS A 94 -2.02 14.07 6.91
C CYS A 94 -0.93 15.01 6.39
N TYR A 95 -1.16 16.33 6.39
CA TYR A 95 -0.17 17.31 6.00
C TYR A 95 1.03 17.33 6.97
N GLU A 96 0.78 17.34 8.28
CA GLU A 96 1.83 17.37 9.31
C GLU A 96 2.72 16.12 9.28
N ILE A 97 2.12 14.94 9.15
CA ILE A 97 2.85 13.67 9.01
C ILE A 97 3.58 13.63 7.66
N GLY A 98 2.92 14.04 6.58
CA GLY A 98 3.48 14.03 5.23
C GLY A 98 4.67 14.97 5.09
N ASN A 99 4.64 16.12 5.77
CA ASN A 99 5.75 17.08 5.84
C ASN A 99 7.01 16.50 6.52
N LYS A 100 6.87 15.40 7.27
CA LYS A 100 7.99 14.65 7.85
C LYS A 100 8.52 13.54 6.94
N HIS A 101 8.00 13.43 5.71
CA HIS A 101 8.30 12.37 4.76
C HIS A 101 8.01 10.95 5.28
N LEU A 102 7.04 10.83 6.18
CA LEU A 102 6.60 9.55 6.73
C LEU A 102 5.51 8.91 5.84
N PRO A 103 5.46 7.57 5.76
CA PRO A 103 4.40 6.88 5.03
C PRO A 103 3.07 7.06 5.77
N ILE A 104 2.02 7.42 5.04
CA ILE A 104 0.66 7.58 5.56
C ILE A 104 -0.23 6.49 4.98
N PHE A 105 -1.08 5.93 5.82
CA PHE A 105 -2.11 4.97 5.45
C PHE A 105 -3.48 5.52 5.87
N ILE A 106 -4.51 5.36 5.03
CA ILE A 106 -5.89 5.74 5.39
C ILE A 106 -6.78 4.51 5.33
N GLN A 107 -7.31 4.10 6.48
CA GLN A 107 -8.12 2.90 6.64
C GLN A 107 -9.19 3.18 7.69
N GLU A 108 -10.45 2.76 7.45
CA GLU A 108 -11.54 2.90 8.43
C GLU A 108 -11.69 4.33 9.00
N GLU A 109 -11.60 5.35 8.12
CA GLU A 109 -11.66 6.78 8.49
C GLU A 109 -10.55 7.26 9.43
N LYS A 110 -9.51 6.45 9.64
CA LYS A 110 -8.34 6.79 10.46
C LYS A 110 -7.11 7.05 9.61
N VAL A 111 -6.19 7.81 10.19
CA VAL A 111 -4.82 7.99 9.65
C VAL A 111 -3.88 7.10 10.43
N LEU A 112 -3.20 6.20 9.73
CA LEU A 112 -2.27 5.26 10.32
C LEU A 112 -0.86 5.53 9.83
N VAL A 113 0.10 5.33 10.72
CA VAL A 113 1.54 5.37 10.43
C VAL A 113 2.25 4.27 11.20
N PRO A 114 3.39 3.75 10.71
CA PRO A 114 4.25 2.85 11.48
C PRO A 114 4.62 3.50 12.83
N TYR A 115 4.69 2.69 13.88
CA TYR A 115 4.89 3.20 15.22
C TYR A 115 6.28 3.82 15.43
N GLU A 116 6.29 5.07 15.88
CA GLU A 116 7.48 5.76 16.38
C GLU A 116 7.15 6.54 17.65
N LYS A 117 7.85 6.26 18.76
CA LYS A 117 7.57 6.90 20.05
C LYS A 117 7.60 8.44 20.02
N PRO A 118 8.55 9.11 19.33
CA PRO A 118 8.56 10.57 19.24
C PRO A 118 7.34 11.13 18.50
N LEU A 119 6.87 10.43 17.47
CA LEU A 119 5.70 10.86 16.70
C LEU A 119 4.41 10.71 17.50
N GLU A 120 4.24 9.60 18.23
CA GLU A 120 3.11 9.39 19.15
C GLU A 120 2.99 10.57 20.13
N ARG A 121 4.10 10.90 20.82
CA ARG A 121 4.14 12.02 21.78
C ARG A 121 3.81 13.37 21.15
N LEU A 122 4.29 13.61 19.93
CA LEU A 122 4.01 14.84 19.20
C LEU A 122 2.52 14.96 18.89
N LEU A 123 1.92 13.89 18.35
CA LEU A 123 0.51 13.88 17.97
C LEU A 123 -0.41 14.01 19.20
N GLU A 124 -0.08 13.34 20.30
CA GLU A 124 -0.76 13.50 21.59
C GLU A 124 -0.68 14.95 22.09
N ALA A 125 0.49 15.58 22.03
CA ALA A 125 0.70 16.95 22.47
C ALA A 125 -0.06 17.98 21.62
N THR A 126 -0.28 17.72 20.32
CA THR A 126 -1.12 18.54 19.44
C THR A 126 -2.61 18.40 19.75
N GLY A 127 -3.01 17.41 20.57
CA GLY A 127 -4.40 17.20 20.98
C GLY A 127 -5.22 16.34 20.02
N TYR A 128 -4.55 15.54 19.19
CA TYR A 128 -5.22 14.51 18.37
C TYR A 128 -5.69 13.33 19.24
N ILE A 129 -6.70 12.60 18.76
CA ILE A 129 -7.09 11.31 19.34
C ILE A 129 -6.16 10.24 18.78
N VAL A 130 -5.18 9.82 19.58
CA VAL A 130 -4.09 8.92 19.18
C VAL A 130 -4.18 7.59 19.91
N GLU A 131 -4.00 6.49 19.19
CA GLU A 131 -3.95 5.15 19.75
C GLU A 131 -2.81 4.32 19.17
N LYS A 132 -2.06 3.61 20.02
CA LYS A 132 -1.17 2.54 19.56
C LYS A 132 -1.99 1.27 19.25
N ARG A 133 -1.78 0.67 18.08
CA ARG A 133 -2.43 -0.58 17.65
C ARG A 133 -1.47 -1.49 16.92
N HIS A 134 -1.65 -2.79 17.06
CA HIS A 134 -0.97 -3.80 16.27
C HIS A 134 -1.90 -4.28 15.15
N CYS A 135 -1.68 -3.81 13.92
CA CYS A 135 -2.58 -4.07 12.79
C CYS A 135 -1.84 -4.05 11.45
N LYS A 136 -2.52 -4.49 10.37
CA LYS A 136 -2.00 -4.41 9.01
C LYS A 136 -2.09 -2.98 8.47
N LEU A 137 -1.06 -2.55 7.74
CA LEU A 137 -1.02 -1.27 7.05
C LEU A 137 -1.21 -1.49 5.54
N LEU A 138 -2.44 -1.36 5.03
CA LEU A 138 -2.80 -1.79 3.68
C LEU A 138 -2.88 -0.63 2.67
N ASN A 139 -3.58 0.46 3.05
CA ASN A 139 -3.93 1.54 2.13
C ASN A 139 -2.95 2.70 2.17
N MET A 140 -1.72 2.47 1.71
CA MET A 140 -0.68 3.50 1.71
C MET A 140 -0.95 4.60 0.68
N LEU A 141 -0.95 5.86 1.11
CA LEU A 141 -1.08 7.01 0.22
C LEU A 141 0.09 7.11 -0.76
N LYS A 142 -0.19 7.67 -1.95
CA LYS A 142 0.81 7.96 -2.98
C LYS A 142 1.12 9.44 -2.95
N ALA A 143 2.35 9.78 -2.54
CA ALA A 143 2.85 11.15 -2.63
C ALA A 143 3.31 11.51 -4.06
N ASN A 144 3.61 10.50 -4.89
CA ASN A 144 4.09 10.72 -6.26
C ASN A 144 2.93 10.75 -7.24
N VAL A 145 2.81 11.86 -7.99
CA VAL A 145 2.03 11.92 -9.23
C VAL A 145 2.83 11.13 -10.27
N GLY A 146 2.42 9.92 -10.59
CA GLY A 146 3.03 9.18 -11.68
C GLY A 146 2.82 9.94 -13.00
N HIS A 147 3.89 10.24 -13.72
CA HIS A 147 3.80 10.56 -15.15
C HIS A 147 3.48 9.26 -15.88
N SER A 148 2.20 8.85 -15.87
CA SER A 148 1.73 7.71 -16.64
C SER A 148 1.76 8.08 -18.13
N HIS A 149 2.87 7.74 -18.81
CA HIS A 149 2.87 7.48 -20.24
C HIS A 149 2.21 6.11 -20.49
N ALA A 150 0.94 5.98 -20.13
CA ALA A 150 0.07 4.92 -20.62
C ALA A 150 -0.93 5.61 -21.53
N ARG A 151 -0.98 5.19 -22.80
CA ARG A 151 -2.01 5.62 -23.74
C ARG A 151 -3.38 5.46 -23.08
N ASP A 152 -4.19 6.52 -23.18
CA ASP A 152 -5.63 6.61 -22.93
C ASP A 152 -6.20 7.11 -21.59
N THR A 153 -5.42 7.65 -20.65
CA THR A 153 -6.03 8.64 -19.71
C THR A 153 -5.04 9.69 -19.20
N PRO A 154 -5.15 10.96 -19.63
CA PRO A 154 -4.32 12.01 -19.07
C PRO A 154 -4.71 12.26 -17.61
N SER A 155 -3.71 12.35 -16.74
CA SER A 155 -3.88 12.76 -15.33
C SER A 155 -4.66 14.07 -15.22
N LEU A 156 -5.37 14.28 -14.10
CA LEU A 156 -6.08 15.53 -13.83
C LEU A 156 -5.16 16.75 -13.93
N PHE A 157 -3.92 16.62 -13.46
CA PHE A 157 -2.91 17.67 -13.58
C PHE A 157 -2.55 17.98 -15.04
N SER A 158 -2.33 16.96 -15.89
CA SER A 158 -2.08 17.18 -17.32
C SER A 158 -3.28 17.81 -18.04
N ARG A 159 -4.51 17.42 -17.68
CA ARG A 159 -5.72 18.05 -18.24
C ARG A 159 -5.83 19.53 -17.85
N ILE A 160 -5.50 19.87 -16.60
CA ILE A 160 -5.49 21.26 -16.12
C ILE A 160 -4.39 22.06 -16.84
N LEU A 161 -3.19 21.49 -17.00
CA LEU A 161 -2.09 22.16 -17.70
C LEU A 161 -2.43 22.43 -19.18
N ASP A 162 -3.00 21.44 -19.87
CA ASP A 162 -3.40 21.56 -21.29
C ASP A 162 -4.51 22.61 -21.51
N LEU A 163 -5.38 22.82 -20.52
CA LEU A 163 -6.40 23.88 -20.56
C LEU A 163 -5.78 25.27 -20.40
N THR A 164 -4.63 25.38 -19.74
CA THR A 164 -3.93 26.66 -19.50
C THR A 164 -2.91 27.02 -20.58
N THR A 165 -2.44 26.05 -21.37
CA THR A 165 -1.41 26.26 -22.40
C THR A 165 -1.96 26.47 -23.82
N LYS A 166 -3.27 26.30 -24.04
CA LYS A 166 -3.94 26.71 -25.29
C LYS A 166 -4.41 28.16 -25.19
N GLN A 167 -3.50 29.09 -25.46
CA GLN A 167 -3.79 30.43 -25.99
C GLN A 167 -2.98 30.64 -27.26
#